data_AF-B0EM13-F1
#
_entry.id   AF-B0EM13-F1
#
_cell.length_a   1.000
_cell.length_b   1.000
_cell.length_c   1.000
_cell.angle_alpha   90.00
_cell.angle_beta   90.00
_cell.angle_gamma   90.00
#
_symmetry.space_group_name_H-M   'P 1'
#
loop_
_entity.id
_entity.type
_entity.pdbx_description
1 polymer ?
#
loop_
_entity_poly.entity_id
_entity_poly.type
_entity_poly.pdbx_seq_one_letter_code
_entity_poly.pdbx_strand_id
1 'polypeptide(L)'
;MKSNSYDNLPLNNGGVFTPLNEKVHISVGSSKNSPRHLSANYKKGSISVDDLLKSVEGVTDEEYLELLEFSNLRFYTRNDLFTTINFVNTKLLVWGLNKPKRLMLRRLVDVIIRLHKKRSLLLPFLFKEDLTYPQNCRRFMHMLFTYTEELFNEKSFGIVYSPDGILLSCDKEAHWNSYFNIPLLSPEYFLLQCFVYLNAQEFLEHIYQTHDFFLKTMSKKDPQFPFRKSRLTRLLICWIKIFKEIIPNVYDSLVHSCLFQSDLFDELFIEKFTENLEKMKPVIKSKIGLEKNQQFTMPRRVGIQSLIQIELKDVDKIKELTLYEIHHKIVAAQLMIYDHEALKTVYCSEFYTTKNFRTLQNYINKVKKIESLTVRSVKNTPKRKIFSFFIKVAVDCVEYGDYNIAYMIFSSLTQYSTSKPQGWIEMKRSTKNKWNELEQLFSISGNNKNYKLDFEKHPSPKIPITALWMGEIIRYSQLPSFYEDGSLNMIKVYKISDIMSMLLTAKETPLVFTPNKEIQQYLSELSQI
;
A
#
# COMPACT_ATOMS: atom_id res chain seq x y z
N MET A 1 -31.98 -17.76 28.29
CA MET A 1 -31.06 -17.23 29.34
C MET A 1 -30.01 -18.28 29.66
N LYS A 2 -28.79 -18.10 29.17
CA LYS A 2 -27.50 -18.41 29.82
C LYS A 2 -26.39 -18.16 28.80
N SER A 3 -25.53 -17.22 29.18
CA SER A 3 -24.28 -16.81 28.56
C SER A 3 -23.30 -17.97 28.44
N ASN A 4 -22.55 -18.04 27.34
CA ASN A 4 -21.23 -18.67 27.34
C ASN A 4 -20.26 -17.77 26.57
N SER A 5 -19.17 -17.46 27.26
CA SER A 5 -18.08 -16.55 26.96
C SER A 5 -17.17 -17.08 25.86
N TYR A 6 -16.77 -16.17 24.97
CA TYR A 6 -15.68 -16.36 24.02
C TYR A 6 -14.37 -15.95 24.67
N ASP A 7 -13.59 -16.94 25.11
CA ASP A 7 -12.15 -16.79 25.34
C ASP A 7 -11.48 -18.02 24.73
N ASN A 8 -10.65 -17.81 23.70
CA ASN A 8 -9.45 -18.59 23.34
C ASN A 8 -9.01 -18.25 21.90
N LEU A 9 -8.10 -17.28 21.77
CA LEU A 9 -7.12 -17.24 20.68
C LEU A 9 -5.73 -17.22 21.33
N PRO A 10 -4.82 -18.15 21.00
CA PRO A 10 -3.53 -18.23 21.66
C PRO A 10 -2.57 -17.16 21.11
N LEU A 11 -2.16 -16.25 22.00
CA LEU A 11 -0.95 -15.44 21.85
C LEU A 11 0.25 -16.36 22.08
N ASN A 12 1.03 -16.57 21.03
CA ASN A 12 2.25 -17.36 21.08
C ASN A 12 3.38 -16.51 21.68
N ASN A 13 3.44 -16.45 23.01
CA ASN A 13 4.56 -15.91 23.78
C ASN A 13 5.43 -17.07 24.25
N GLY A 14 6.66 -17.16 23.73
CA GLY A 14 7.68 -18.10 24.20
C GLY A 14 9.00 -17.38 24.35
N GLY A 15 9.37 -17.06 25.60
CA GLY A 15 10.61 -16.39 25.95
C GLY A 15 10.64 -15.96 27.42
N VAL A 16 10.68 -16.96 28.30
CA VAL A 16 10.80 -16.83 29.76
C VAL A 16 12.09 -16.09 30.13
N PHE A 17 12.00 -15.04 30.96
CA PHE A 17 13.08 -14.70 31.91
C PHE A 17 12.47 -14.14 33.21
N THR A 18 12.87 -14.77 34.30
CA THR A 18 12.51 -14.53 35.70
C THR A 18 13.11 -13.22 36.25
N PRO A 19 12.55 -12.66 37.34
CA PRO A 19 12.95 -11.37 37.89
C PRO A 19 14.24 -11.49 38.72
N LEU A 20 15.27 -10.75 38.34
CA LEU A 20 16.45 -10.53 39.18
C LEU A 20 16.26 -9.25 40.00
N ASN A 21 15.91 -9.45 41.28
CA ASN A 21 16.18 -8.51 42.34
C ASN A 21 17.70 -8.50 42.56
N GLU A 22 18.41 -7.52 42.00
CA GLU A 22 19.78 -7.20 42.41
C GLU A 22 19.97 -5.69 42.57
N LYS A 23 20.51 -5.33 43.73
CA LYS A 23 20.89 -3.97 44.11
C LYS A 23 21.82 -3.39 43.05
N VAL A 24 21.42 -2.26 42.45
CA VAL A 24 22.24 -1.51 41.49
C VAL A 24 23.46 -0.92 42.22
N HIS A 25 24.62 -1.53 42.01
CA HIS A 25 25.90 -0.83 42.13
C HIS A 25 26.03 0.13 40.94
N ILE A 26 26.20 1.42 41.23
CA ILE A 26 26.53 2.46 40.25
C ILE A 26 27.91 2.10 39.67
N SER A 27 27.95 1.65 38.41
CA SER A 27 29.19 1.50 37.65
C SER A 27 29.45 2.77 36.84
N VAL A 28 30.65 3.31 37.02
CA VAL A 28 31.17 4.51 36.35
C VAL A 28 31.42 4.20 34.87
N GLY A 29 31.06 5.16 33.99
CA GLY A 29 30.94 5.00 32.54
C GLY A 29 32.08 4.29 31.81
N SER A 30 31.73 3.45 30.85
CA SER A 30 32.70 2.74 29.99
C SER A 30 33.17 3.63 28.83
N SER A 31 34.49 3.72 28.64
CA SER A 31 35.16 4.59 27.65
C SER A 31 34.92 4.24 26.17
N LYS A 32 34.24 3.13 25.88
CA LYS A 32 34.05 2.59 24.52
C LYS A 32 33.03 3.36 23.66
N ASN A 33 32.16 4.15 24.28
CA ASN A 33 31.12 4.91 23.59
C ASN A 33 31.37 6.43 23.58
N SER A 34 32.57 6.86 23.98
CA SER A 34 32.92 8.29 23.95
C SER A 34 32.94 8.84 22.51
N PRO A 35 32.57 10.11 22.30
CA PRO A 35 32.68 10.77 20.98
C PRO A 35 34.07 10.63 20.36
N ARG A 36 35.13 10.63 21.18
CA ARG A 36 36.51 10.37 20.74
C ARG A 36 36.69 8.97 20.16
N HIS A 37 36.16 7.93 20.82
CA HIS A 37 36.24 6.55 20.33
C HIS A 37 35.41 6.33 19.05
N LEU A 38 34.25 6.97 18.95
CA LEU A 38 33.41 6.91 17.73
C LEU A 38 34.02 7.69 16.57
N SER A 39 34.68 8.83 16.82
CA SER A 39 35.41 9.58 15.80
C SER A 39 36.62 8.84 15.23
N ALA A 40 37.21 7.92 16.00
CA ALA A 40 38.30 7.06 15.56
C ALA A 40 37.82 5.89 14.68
N ASN A 41 36.58 5.43 14.86
CA ASN A 41 36.06 4.22 14.22
C ASN A 41 35.01 4.49 13.13
N TYR A 42 34.42 5.69 13.10
CA TYR A 42 33.36 6.05 12.16
C TYR A 42 33.62 7.43 11.54
N LYS A 43 33.24 7.59 10.26
CA LYS A 43 33.19 8.91 9.64
C LYS A 43 31.99 9.68 10.19
N LYS A 44 32.13 11.00 10.33
CA LYS A 44 31.01 11.88 10.73
C LYS A 44 29.79 11.60 9.85
N GLY A 45 28.65 11.29 10.46
CA GLY A 45 27.41 10.95 9.74
C GLY A 45 27.28 9.52 9.19
N SER A 46 28.23 8.61 9.45
CA SER A 46 28.16 7.22 8.94
C SER A 46 27.57 6.21 9.93
N ILE A 47 27.11 6.64 11.10
CA ILE A 47 26.56 5.75 12.15
C ILE A 47 25.07 5.51 11.88
N SER A 48 24.63 4.24 11.92
CA SER A 48 23.22 3.91 11.81
C SER A 48 22.44 4.38 13.04
N VAL A 49 21.14 4.67 12.90
CA VAL A 49 20.34 5.16 14.04
C VAL A 49 20.22 4.09 15.14
N ASP A 50 20.18 2.81 14.78
CA ASP A 50 20.11 1.70 15.74
C ASP A 50 21.41 1.54 16.53
N ASP A 51 22.57 1.67 15.87
CA ASP A 51 23.87 1.64 16.54
C ASP A 51 24.06 2.86 17.43
N LEU A 52 23.56 4.02 16.98
CA LEU A 52 23.56 5.25 17.78
C LEU A 52 22.69 5.10 19.02
N LEU A 53 21.51 4.48 18.92
CA LEU A 53 20.64 4.23 20.07
C LEU A 53 21.30 3.34 21.13
N LYS A 54 22.04 2.30 20.72
CA LYS A 54 22.83 1.46 21.64
C LYS A 54 23.99 2.22 22.26
N SER A 55 24.64 3.08 21.48
CA SER A 55 25.82 3.85 21.93
C SER A 55 25.48 4.91 22.97
N VAL A 56 24.22 5.36 23.03
CA VAL A 56 23.79 6.37 24.01
C VAL A 56 23.40 5.76 25.36
N GLU A 57 23.28 4.44 25.50
CA GLU A 57 23.03 3.84 26.82
C GLU A 57 24.23 4.07 27.76
N GLY A 58 23.97 4.68 28.93
CA GLY A 58 24.98 4.93 29.96
C GLY A 58 25.90 6.14 29.74
N VAL A 59 25.72 6.93 28.68
CA VAL A 59 26.45 8.20 28.48
C VAL A 59 25.80 9.36 29.23
N THR A 60 26.62 10.34 29.64
CA THR A 60 26.16 11.59 30.29
C THR A 60 25.30 12.45 29.35
N ASP A 61 24.58 13.42 29.92
CA ASP A 61 23.72 14.32 29.16
C ASP A 61 24.54 15.19 28.18
N GLU A 62 25.75 15.61 28.58
CA GLU A 62 26.70 16.34 27.73
C GLU A 62 27.26 15.46 26.60
N GLU A 63 27.73 14.24 26.91
CA GLU A 63 28.22 13.29 25.90
C GLU A 63 27.12 12.94 24.90
N TYR A 64 25.87 12.84 25.34
CA TYR A 64 24.73 12.59 24.46
C TYR A 64 24.58 13.67 23.39
N LEU A 65 24.70 14.95 23.76
CA LEU A 65 24.63 16.07 22.82
C LEU A 65 25.79 16.02 21.82
N GLU A 66 27.02 15.79 22.30
CA GLU A 66 28.20 15.66 21.43
C GLU A 66 28.06 14.50 20.44
N LEU A 67 27.52 13.36 20.88
CA LEU A 67 27.24 12.20 20.03
C LEU A 67 26.21 12.50 18.95
N LEU A 68 25.14 13.21 19.29
CA LEU A 68 24.12 13.61 18.32
C LEU A 68 24.70 14.56 17.28
N GLU A 69 25.49 15.55 17.69
CA GLU A 69 26.15 16.48 16.78
C GLU A 69 27.14 15.77 15.85
N PHE A 70 27.92 14.82 16.39
CA PHE A 70 28.83 13.99 15.62
C PHE A 70 28.10 13.10 14.61
N SER A 71 26.99 12.49 15.01
CA SER A 71 26.19 11.61 14.16
C SER A 71 25.51 12.34 12.99
N ASN A 72 25.43 13.68 13.06
CA ASN A 72 24.66 14.49 12.12
C ASN A 72 23.20 14.02 11.97
N LEU A 73 22.62 13.45 13.03
CA LEU A 73 21.25 12.94 13.02
C LEU A 73 20.27 14.09 12.72
N ARG A 74 19.30 13.81 11.85
CA ARG A 74 18.14 14.68 11.60
C ARG A 74 16.84 13.90 11.78
N PHE A 75 15.92 14.48 12.56
CA PHE A 75 14.63 13.85 12.81
C PHE A 75 13.72 13.96 11.59
N TYR A 76 13.71 15.11 10.91
CA TYR A 76 12.85 15.38 9.75
C TYR A 76 13.67 15.77 8.52
N THR A 77 13.18 15.36 7.36
CA THR A 77 13.79 15.65 6.05
C THR A 77 12.99 16.67 5.23
N ARG A 78 11.80 17.03 5.70
CA ARG A 78 10.76 17.75 4.97
C ARG A 78 10.21 18.91 5.81
N ASN A 79 10.28 20.11 5.25
CA ASN A 79 9.80 21.33 5.91
C ASN A 79 8.27 21.46 5.87
N ASP A 80 7.63 20.90 4.85
CA ASP A 80 6.18 20.96 4.63
C ASP A 80 5.37 20.14 5.66
N LEU A 81 6.05 19.35 6.49
CA LEU A 81 5.43 18.64 7.63
C LEU A 81 4.97 19.58 8.75
N PHE A 82 5.51 20.80 8.80
CA PHE A 82 5.27 21.76 9.89
C PHE A 82 4.33 22.90 9.46
N THR A 83 3.52 22.68 8.42
CA THR A 83 2.52 23.63 7.95
C THR A 83 1.46 23.89 9.01
N THR A 84 0.99 22.83 9.71
CA THR A 84 -0.02 22.92 10.77
C THR A 84 0.43 22.25 12.05
N ILE A 85 0.71 23.03 13.09
CA ILE A 85 1.09 22.49 14.40
C ILE A 85 -0.02 22.72 15.42
N ASN A 86 -0.63 21.62 15.84
CA ASN A 86 -1.49 21.49 17.02
C ASN A 86 -1.06 20.21 17.76
N PHE A 87 -1.74 19.86 18.86
CA PHE A 87 -1.37 18.68 19.64
C PHE A 87 -1.43 17.38 18.80
N VAL A 88 -2.56 17.13 18.13
CA VAL A 88 -2.79 15.93 17.31
C VAL A 88 -1.71 15.79 16.22
N ASN A 89 -1.43 16.87 15.49
CA ASN A 89 -0.44 16.85 14.42
C ASN A 89 0.97 16.68 14.96
N THR A 90 1.29 17.30 16.10
CA THR A 90 2.59 17.11 16.76
C THR A 90 2.76 15.65 17.16
N LYS A 91 1.72 15.03 17.72
CA LYS A 91 1.72 13.61 18.06
C LYS A 91 1.95 12.74 16.82
N LEU A 92 1.22 13.00 15.73
CA LEU A 92 1.42 12.29 14.45
C LEU A 92 2.86 12.41 13.93
N LEU A 93 3.48 13.60 14.04
CA LEU A 93 4.88 13.81 13.61
C LEU A 93 5.89 13.12 14.52
N VAL A 94 5.65 13.04 15.83
CA VAL A 94 6.51 12.33 16.78
C VAL A 94 6.40 10.82 16.56
N TRP A 95 5.18 10.31 16.41
CA TRP A 95 4.92 8.89 16.24
C TRP A 95 5.16 8.38 14.82
N GLY A 96 5.20 9.26 13.83
CA GLY A 96 5.66 8.97 12.47
C GLY A 96 7.18 8.74 12.37
N LEU A 97 7.95 9.07 13.41
CA LEU A 97 9.35 8.65 13.51
C LEU A 97 9.41 7.15 13.82
N ASN A 98 10.38 6.45 13.23
CA ASN A 98 10.70 5.10 13.66
C ASN A 98 11.06 5.09 15.16
N LYS A 99 10.85 3.94 15.81
CA LYS A 99 11.05 3.79 17.26
C LYS A 99 12.43 4.31 17.73
N PRO A 100 13.56 3.99 17.07
CA PRO A 100 14.86 4.55 17.46
C PRO A 100 14.89 6.08 17.46
N LYS A 101 14.50 6.73 16.34
CA LYS A 101 14.48 8.19 16.26
C LYS A 101 13.52 8.81 17.27
N ARG A 102 12.36 8.18 17.53
CA ARG A 102 11.40 8.67 18.53
C ARG A 102 11.99 8.66 19.95
N LEU A 103 12.65 7.56 20.34
CA LEU A 103 13.32 7.45 21.64
C LEU A 103 14.46 8.48 21.79
N MET A 104 15.24 8.67 20.72
CA MET A 104 16.30 9.68 20.70
C MET A 104 15.76 11.11 20.80
N LEU A 105 14.65 11.41 20.11
CA LEU A 105 14.00 12.72 20.22
C LEU A 105 13.50 12.95 21.65
N ARG A 106 12.86 11.95 22.26
CA ARG A 106 12.41 12.01 23.66
C ARG A 106 13.56 12.33 24.59
N ARG A 107 14.65 11.55 24.51
CA ARG A 107 15.83 11.74 25.35
C ARG A 107 16.47 13.11 25.14
N LEU A 108 16.53 13.60 23.91
CA LEU A 108 17.05 14.94 23.62
C LEU A 108 16.22 16.04 24.29
N VAL A 109 14.88 15.92 24.27
CA VAL A 109 13.99 16.85 24.97
C VAL A 109 14.25 16.79 26.48
N ASP A 110 14.33 15.59 27.05
CA ASP A 110 14.58 15.40 28.48
C ASP A 110 15.95 15.97 28.92
N VAL A 111 17.00 15.77 28.11
CA VAL A 111 18.34 16.34 28.34
C VAL A 111 18.30 17.86 28.35
N ILE A 112 17.63 18.48 27.36
CA ILE A 112 17.51 19.94 27.29
C ILE A 112 16.77 20.48 28.51
N ILE A 113 15.73 19.79 28.98
CA ILE A 113 14.97 20.15 30.19
C ILE A 113 15.85 20.04 31.44
N ARG A 114 16.52 18.89 31.65
CA ARG A 114 17.37 18.63 32.83
C ARG A 114 18.56 19.59 32.93
N LEU A 115 19.21 19.87 31.81
CA LEU A 115 20.34 20.80 31.76
C LEU A 115 19.91 22.28 31.75
N HIS A 116 18.61 22.57 31.86
CA HIS A 116 18.04 23.92 31.80
C HIS A 116 18.50 24.73 30.57
N LYS A 117 18.68 24.06 29.43
CA LYS A 117 19.13 24.70 28.18
C LYS A 117 17.95 25.33 27.43
N LYS A 118 18.25 26.26 26.53
CA LYS A 118 17.23 26.88 25.67
C LYS A 118 16.63 25.85 24.70
N ARG A 119 15.31 25.87 24.53
CA ARG A 119 14.58 25.01 23.56
C ARG A 119 15.13 25.10 22.13
N SER A 120 15.73 26.24 21.77
CA SER A 120 16.38 26.45 20.47
C SER A 120 17.54 25.50 20.19
N LEU A 121 18.12 24.85 21.22
CA LEU A 121 19.15 23.82 21.06
C LEU A 121 18.63 22.61 20.26
N LEU A 122 17.31 22.40 20.21
CA LEU A 122 16.71 21.33 19.41
C LEU A 122 16.75 21.64 17.89
N LEU A 123 16.77 22.91 17.48
CA LEU A 123 16.62 23.32 16.07
C LEU A 123 17.61 22.66 15.11
N PRO A 124 18.92 22.58 15.41
CA PRO A 124 19.89 21.95 14.51
C PRO A 124 19.66 20.46 14.29
N PHE A 125 18.96 19.77 15.21
CA PHE A 125 18.68 18.34 15.10
C PHE A 125 17.37 18.05 14.35
N LEU A 126 16.46 19.02 14.22
CA LEU A 126 15.19 18.81 13.53
C LEU A 126 15.36 18.75 12.01
N PHE A 127 16.18 19.63 11.44
CA PHE A 127 16.34 19.80 9.98
C PHE A 127 17.80 20.01 9.58
N LYS A 128 18.13 19.77 8.31
CA LYS A 128 19.43 20.15 7.75
C LYS A 128 19.61 21.68 7.80
N GLU A 129 20.85 22.14 7.99
CA GLU A 129 21.21 23.56 8.11
C GLU A 129 20.87 24.37 6.85
N ASP A 130 20.87 23.71 5.69
CA ASP A 130 20.60 24.29 4.36
C ASP A 130 19.11 24.64 4.16
N LEU A 131 18.23 24.31 5.12
CA LEU A 131 16.79 24.52 5.03
C LEU A 131 16.37 25.72 5.89
N THR A 132 15.65 26.66 5.28
CA THR A 132 14.94 27.71 6.04
C THR A 132 13.99 27.05 7.03
N TYR A 133 14.14 27.34 8.33
CA TYR A 133 13.30 26.76 9.37
C TYR A 133 11.81 27.00 9.09
N PRO A 134 10.96 25.97 9.17
CA PRO A 134 9.53 26.14 8.96
C PRO A 134 8.92 27.18 9.92
N GLN A 135 7.94 27.96 9.44
CA GLN A 135 7.31 29.04 10.20
C GLN A 135 6.77 28.57 11.56
N ASN A 136 6.21 27.35 11.64
CA ASN A 136 5.66 26.80 12.88
C ASN A 136 6.64 25.91 13.66
N CYS A 137 7.93 25.89 13.32
CA CYS A 137 8.91 25.10 14.06
C CYS A 137 8.99 25.53 15.53
N ARG A 138 8.88 26.83 15.82
CA ARG A 138 8.81 27.34 17.20
C ARG A 138 7.60 26.81 17.95
N ARG A 139 6.43 26.77 17.28
CA ARG A 139 5.20 26.22 17.85
C ARG A 139 5.35 24.72 18.11
N PHE A 140 5.99 23.97 17.21
CA PHE A 140 6.26 22.55 17.40
C PHE A 140 7.14 22.32 18.63
N MET A 141 8.26 23.03 18.74
CA MET A 141 9.11 22.94 19.93
C MET A 141 8.34 23.35 21.18
N HIS A 142 7.50 24.39 21.12
CA HIS A 142 6.66 24.73 22.27
C HIS A 142 5.77 23.54 22.67
N MET A 143 5.03 22.93 21.74
CA MET A 143 4.20 21.76 22.01
C MET A 143 5.02 20.59 22.57
N LEU A 144 6.17 20.29 21.96
CA LEU A 144 7.02 19.17 22.32
C LEU A 144 7.51 19.25 23.76
N PHE A 145 7.92 20.44 24.22
CA PHE A 145 8.42 20.66 25.58
C PHE A 145 7.29 20.84 26.60
N THR A 146 6.14 21.40 26.18
CA THR A 146 5.00 21.62 27.08
C THR A 146 4.24 20.33 27.37
N TYR A 147 4.11 19.44 26.38
CA TYR A 147 3.33 18.19 26.47
C TYR A 147 4.20 16.95 26.27
N THR A 148 5.39 16.96 26.85
CA THR A 148 6.41 15.92 26.64
C THR A 148 5.89 14.54 27.05
N GLU A 149 5.19 14.41 28.17
CA GLU A 149 4.65 13.10 28.58
C GLU A 149 3.55 12.61 27.64
N GLU A 150 2.61 13.49 27.30
CA GLU A 150 1.44 13.10 26.53
C GLU A 150 1.77 12.83 25.06
N LEU A 151 2.70 13.57 24.46
CA LEU A 151 3.11 13.38 23.07
C LEU A 151 3.88 12.07 22.86
N PHE A 152 4.64 11.62 23.86
CA PHE A 152 5.40 10.36 23.79
C PHE A 152 4.67 9.17 24.44
N ASN A 153 3.49 9.40 25.03
CA ASN A 153 2.62 8.33 25.50
C ASN A 153 1.86 7.65 24.35
N GLU A 154 1.91 6.32 24.32
CA GLU A 154 1.21 5.47 23.35
C GLU A 154 -0.29 5.76 23.32
N LYS A 155 -0.90 6.03 24.48
CA LYS A 155 -2.34 6.24 24.68
C LYS A 155 -2.59 7.62 25.28
N SER A 156 -2.89 8.60 24.43
CA SER A 156 -3.25 9.94 24.90
C SER A 156 -4.16 10.64 23.90
N PHE A 157 -5.13 11.41 24.41
CA PHE A 157 -6.07 12.23 23.65
C PHE A 157 -6.79 11.47 22.52
N GLY A 158 -7.35 10.30 22.84
CA GLY A 158 -8.11 9.49 21.88
C GLY A 158 -7.25 8.87 20.77
N ILE A 159 -5.92 9.02 20.79
CA ILE A 159 -5.01 8.45 19.80
C ILE A 159 -4.14 7.39 20.46
N VAL A 160 -4.19 6.17 19.91
CA VAL A 160 -3.48 4.99 20.41
C VAL A 160 -2.49 4.49 19.38
N TYR A 161 -1.23 4.33 19.80
CA TYR A 161 -0.16 3.72 19.00
C TYR A 161 0.28 2.38 19.61
N SER A 162 0.85 1.52 18.78
CA SER A 162 1.67 0.40 19.24
C SER A 162 3.04 0.91 19.71
N PRO A 163 3.78 0.13 20.52
CA PRO A 163 5.14 0.49 20.93
C PRO A 163 6.11 0.75 19.77
N ASP A 164 5.85 0.16 18.60
CA ASP A 164 6.67 0.33 17.40
C ASP A 164 6.24 1.54 16.54
N GLY A 165 5.12 2.18 16.89
CA GLY A 165 4.62 3.41 16.29
C GLY A 165 3.55 3.23 15.22
N ILE A 166 2.91 2.06 15.17
CA ILE A 166 1.75 1.85 14.30
C ILE A 166 0.54 2.47 14.97
N LEU A 167 -0.18 3.35 14.26
CA LEU A 167 -1.44 3.92 14.76
C LEU A 167 -2.50 2.81 14.84
N LEU A 168 -3.03 2.54 16.04
CA LEU A 168 -4.00 1.47 16.31
C LEU A 168 -5.43 2.02 16.35
N SER A 169 -5.64 3.19 16.95
CA SER A 169 -6.94 3.86 16.96
C SER A 169 -6.80 5.38 17.03
N CYS A 170 -7.79 6.09 16.50
CA CYS A 170 -7.93 7.54 16.62
C CYS A 170 -9.38 7.97 16.41
N ASP A 171 -9.72 9.20 16.79
CA ASP A 171 -11.02 9.77 16.44
C ASP A 171 -11.17 9.89 14.91
N LYS A 172 -12.40 9.67 14.41
CA LYS A 172 -12.71 9.79 12.97
C LYS A 172 -12.31 11.15 12.41
N GLU A 173 -12.59 12.21 13.16
CA GLU A 173 -12.22 13.58 12.82
C GLU A 173 -10.71 13.80 12.86
N ALA A 174 -9.98 13.15 13.77
CA ALA A 174 -8.53 13.22 13.81
C ALA A 174 -7.91 12.59 12.56
N HIS A 175 -8.42 11.42 12.14
CA HIS A 175 -8.03 10.79 10.86
C HIS A 175 -8.32 11.71 9.67
N TRP A 176 -9.55 12.20 9.55
CA TRP A 176 -9.98 13.06 8.43
C TRP A 176 -9.14 14.35 8.34
N ASN A 177 -9.00 15.05 9.46
CA ASN A 177 -8.26 16.31 9.50
C ASN A 177 -6.75 16.12 9.33
N SER A 178 -6.20 14.95 9.67
CA SER A 178 -4.77 14.66 9.48
C SER A 178 -4.34 14.81 8.01
N TYR A 179 -5.20 14.40 7.07
CA TYR A 179 -4.95 14.55 5.65
C TYR A 179 -4.80 16.01 5.26
N PHE A 180 -5.67 16.90 5.72
CA PHE A 180 -5.59 18.33 5.37
C PHE A 180 -4.47 19.06 6.10
N ASN A 181 -4.06 18.55 7.27
CA ASN A 181 -3.10 19.24 8.11
C ASN A 181 -1.63 18.90 7.82
N ILE A 182 -1.34 17.66 7.42
CA ILE A 182 0.03 17.16 7.24
C ILE A 182 0.14 16.34 5.94
N PRO A 183 1.15 16.59 5.09
CA PRO A 183 1.31 15.87 3.82
C PRO A 183 1.98 14.49 4.00
N LEU A 184 1.45 13.65 4.90
CA LEU A 184 1.92 12.28 5.14
C LEU A 184 1.32 11.26 4.16
N LEU A 185 0.04 11.44 3.80
CA LEU A 185 -0.68 10.52 2.92
C LEU A 185 -0.87 11.13 1.53
N SER A 186 -0.78 10.28 0.49
CA SER A 186 -1.23 10.65 -0.85
C SER A 186 -2.77 10.75 -0.88
N PRO A 187 -3.36 11.56 -1.79
CA PRO A 187 -4.81 11.64 -1.93
C PRO A 187 -5.43 10.30 -2.27
N GLU A 188 -4.78 9.47 -3.09
CA GLU A 188 -5.27 8.14 -3.46
C GLU A 188 -5.36 7.23 -2.24
N TYR A 189 -4.29 7.11 -1.46
CA TYR A 189 -4.26 6.19 -0.33
C TYR A 189 -5.21 6.64 0.80
N PHE A 190 -5.27 7.95 1.09
CA PHE A 190 -6.23 8.48 2.05
C PHE A 190 -7.69 8.24 1.61
N LEU A 191 -7.99 8.41 0.33
CA LEU A 191 -9.30 8.09 -0.22
C LEU A 191 -9.66 6.62 -0.01
N LEU A 192 -8.74 5.69 -0.28
CA LEU A 192 -8.97 4.26 -0.01
C LEU A 192 -9.24 3.99 1.47
N GLN A 193 -8.51 4.65 2.38
CA GLN A 193 -8.74 4.56 3.82
C GLN A 193 -10.14 5.04 4.23
N CYS A 194 -10.60 6.17 3.68
CA CYS A 194 -11.94 6.70 3.93
C CYS A 194 -13.03 5.69 3.58
N PHE A 195 -12.93 5.04 2.42
CA PHE A 195 -13.95 4.08 1.95
C PHE A 195 -13.99 2.76 2.75
N VAL A 196 -13.05 2.53 3.68
CA VAL A 196 -13.15 1.42 4.65
C VAL A 196 -14.24 1.66 5.70
N TYR A 197 -14.54 2.93 6.00
CA TYR A 197 -15.49 3.31 7.06
C TYR A 197 -16.55 4.34 6.63
N LEU A 198 -16.46 4.89 5.42
CA LEU A 198 -17.45 5.78 4.83
C LEU A 198 -18.03 5.18 3.56
N ASN A 199 -19.33 5.33 3.36
CA ASN A 199 -19.95 5.17 2.05
C ASN A 199 -19.84 6.48 1.24
N ALA A 200 -20.26 6.47 -0.04
CA ALA A 200 -20.11 7.63 -0.92
C ALA A 200 -20.91 8.86 -0.47
N GLN A 201 -22.08 8.67 0.14
CA GLN A 201 -22.90 9.75 0.68
C GLN A 201 -22.25 10.36 1.92
N GLU A 202 -21.82 9.53 2.86
CA GLU A 202 -21.08 9.99 4.05
C GLU A 202 -19.79 10.70 3.65
N PHE A 203 -19.05 10.19 2.67
CA PHE A 203 -17.85 10.84 2.15
C PHE A 203 -18.17 12.24 1.59
N LEU A 204 -19.24 12.36 0.79
CA LEU A 204 -19.70 13.64 0.26
C LEU A 204 -20.08 14.64 1.37
N GLU A 205 -20.74 14.17 2.42
CA GLU A 205 -21.09 14.99 3.58
C GLU A 205 -19.84 15.54 4.29
N HIS A 206 -18.78 14.74 4.43
CA HIS A 206 -17.52 15.22 5.02
C HIS A 206 -16.83 16.24 4.11
N ILE A 207 -16.93 16.07 2.78
CA ILE A 207 -16.45 17.07 1.82
C ILE A 207 -17.20 18.39 2.00
N TYR A 208 -18.53 18.37 2.13
CA TYR A 208 -19.33 19.58 2.39
C TYR A 208 -18.96 20.25 3.70
N GLN A 209 -18.85 19.49 4.79
CA GLN A 209 -18.45 20.03 6.08
C GLN A 209 -17.05 20.66 6.03
N THR A 210 -16.11 20.02 5.32
CA THR A 210 -14.75 20.54 5.15
C THR A 210 -14.73 21.82 4.33
N HIS A 211 -15.51 21.85 3.25
CA HIS A 211 -15.68 23.03 2.40
C HIS A 211 -16.24 24.22 3.19
N ASP A 212 -17.35 23.98 3.92
CA ASP A 212 -17.99 24.97 4.79
C ASP A 212 -17.04 25.49 5.86
N PHE A 213 -16.27 24.60 6.49
CA PHE A 213 -15.28 24.96 7.48
C PHE A 213 -14.18 25.86 6.89
N PHE A 214 -13.71 25.56 5.67
CA PHE A 214 -12.72 26.40 4.99
C PHE A 214 -13.27 27.78 4.65
N LEU A 215 -14.54 27.89 4.21
CA LEU A 215 -15.15 29.17 3.93
C LEU A 215 -15.39 30.03 5.19
N LYS A 216 -15.89 29.41 6.27
CA LYS A 216 -16.26 30.13 7.50
C LYS A 216 -15.04 30.53 8.34
N THR A 217 -14.04 29.67 8.40
CA THR A 217 -12.99 29.77 9.42
C THR A 217 -11.66 30.24 8.87
N MET A 218 -11.40 30.06 7.56
CA MET A 218 -10.14 30.44 6.97
C MET A 218 -10.28 31.72 6.15
N SER A 219 -9.77 32.83 6.68
CA SER A 219 -9.56 33.99 5.82
C SER A 219 -8.56 33.62 4.72
N LYS A 220 -8.66 34.23 3.54
CA LYS A 220 -7.65 34.14 2.46
C LYS A 220 -6.23 34.51 2.94
N LYS A 221 -6.07 35.07 4.15
CA LYS A 221 -4.79 35.40 4.80
C LYS A 221 -4.20 34.28 5.66
N ASP A 222 -4.92 33.15 5.89
CA ASP A 222 -4.34 32.00 6.59
C ASP A 222 -3.26 31.34 5.71
N PRO A 223 -1.99 31.26 6.17
CA PRO A 223 -0.90 30.66 5.41
C PRO A 223 -1.13 29.19 5.00
N GLN A 224 -2.01 28.46 5.72
CA GLN A 224 -2.33 27.07 5.43
C GLN A 224 -3.47 26.90 4.42
N PHE A 225 -4.25 27.96 4.17
CA PHE A 225 -5.40 27.89 3.29
C PHE A 225 -5.05 27.39 1.88
N PRO A 226 -3.98 27.88 1.20
CA PRO A 226 -3.60 27.38 -0.13
C PRO A 226 -3.26 25.88 -0.13
N PHE A 227 -2.57 25.42 0.93
CA PHE A 227 -2.21 24.01 1.09
C PHE A 227 -3.44 23.13 1.25
N ARG A 228 -4.34 23.49 2.18
CA ARG A 228 -5.57 22.71 2.46
C ARG A 228 -6.53 22.71 1.27
N LYS A 229 -6.70 23.86 0.61
CA LYS A 229 -7.44 23.99 -0.65
C LYS A 229 -6.91 23.02 -1.70
N SER A 230 -5.59 23.04 -1.96
CA SER A 230 -4.96 22.14 -2.94
C SER A 230 -5.21 20.66 -2.61
N ARG A 231 -5.18 20.29 -1.33
CA ARG A 231 -5.44 18.90 -0.91
C ARG A 231 -6.89 18.48 -1.08
N LEU A 232 -7.86 19.36 -0.83
CA LEU A 232 -9.28 19.11 -1.11
C LEU A 232 -9.52 18.92 -2.61
N THR A 233 -8.96 19.80 -3.44
CA THR A 233 -9.02 19.70 -4.90
C THR A 233 -8.48 18.35 -5.39
N ARG A 234 -7.29 17.94 -4.91
CA ARG A 234 -6.70 16.65 -5.28
C ARG A 234 -7.54 15.46 -4.82
N LEU A 235 -8.12 15.54 -3.62
CA LEU A 235 -8.97 14.49 -3.09
C LEU A 235 -10.21 14.28 -3.97
N LEU A 236 -10.86 15.37 -4.41
CA LEU A 236 -11.99 15.32 -5.33
C LEU A 236 -11.62 14.70 -6.69
N ILE A 237 -10.48 15.09 -7.27
CA ILE A 237 -9.98 14.51 -8.54
C ILE A 237 -9.73 13.01 -8.38
N CYS A 238 -9.07 12.60 -7.30
CA CYS A 238 -8.83 11.19 -7.04
C CYS A 238 -10.13 10.42 -6.84
N TRP A 239 -11.12 11.03 -6.18
CA TRP A 239 -12.42 10.40 -5.96
C TRP A 239 -13.13 10.06 -7.27
N ILE A 240 -13.28 11.03 -8.18
CA ILE A 240 -13.92 10.80 -9.48
C ILE A 240 -13.11 9.86 -10.38
N LYS A 241 -11.79 9.79 -10.20
CA LYS A 241 -10.93 8.89 -11.00
C LYS A 241 -11.02 7.44 -10.52
N ILE A 242 -10.91 7.22 -9.21
CA ILE A 242 -10.79 5.89 -8.61
C ILE A 242 -12.15 5.23 -8.42
N PHE A 243 -13.16 5.99 -8.01
CA PHE A 243 -14.52 5.49 -7.71
C PHE A 243 -15.58 6.03 -8.67
N LYS A 244 -15.21 6.22 -9.94
CA LYS A 244 -16.09 6.71 -11.01
C LYS A 244 -17.43 5.99 -11.09
N GLU A 245 -17.45 4.71 -10.74
CA GLU A 245 -18.64 3.86 -10.78
C GLU A 245 -19.64 4.13 -9.66
N ILE A 246 -19.23 4.78 -8.56
CA ILE A 246 -20.11 5.13 -7.44
C ILE A 246 -20.62 6.58 -7.58
N ILE A 247 -19.91 7.43 -8.34
CA ILE A 247 -20.30 8.82 -8.60
C ILE A 247 -21.76 8.97 -9.07
N PRO A 248 -22.31 8.12 -9.97
CA PRO A 248 -23.72 8.18 -10.36
C PRO A 248 -24.72 8.17 -9.19
N ASN A 249 -24.39 7.50 -8.08
CA ASN A 249 -25.27 7.40 -6.91
C ASN A 249 -25.35 8.71 -6.11
N VAL A 250 -24.38 9.60 -6.28
CA VAL A 250 -24.29 10.89 -5.59
C VAL A 250 -24.26 12.06 -6.59
N TYR A 251 -24.54 11.79 -7.87
CA TYR A 251 -24.38 12.73 -8.97
C TYR A 251 -25.23 13.99 -8.76
N ASP A 252 -26.53 13.81 -8.51
CA ASP A 252 -27.46 14.93 -8.35
C ASP A 252 -27.06 15.80 -7.16
N SER A 253 -26.72 15.18 -6.02
CA SER A 253 -26.22 15.87 -4.84
C SER A 253 -24.96 16.67 -5.15
N LEU A 254 -24.02 16.10 -5.90
CA LEU A 254 -22.73 16.70 -6.22
C LEU A 254 -22.87 17.86 -7.22
N VAL A 255 -23.60 17.68 -8.32
CA VAL A 255 -23.77 18.70 -9.37
C VAL A 255 -24.54 19.92 -8.87
N HIS A 256 -25.55 19.70 -8.03
CA HIS A 256 -26.32 20.80 -7.42
C HIS A 256 -25.70 21.32 -6.12
N SER A 257 -24.49 20.88 -5.78
CA SER A 257 -23.84 21.29 -4.54
C SER A 257 -23.33 22.73 -4.58
N CYS A 258 -23.28 23.36 -3.39
CA CYS A 258 -22.63 24.64 -3.19
C CYS A 258 -21.11 24.61 -3.40
N LEU A 259 -20.49 23.42 -3.55
CA LEU A 259 -19.04 23.27 -3.69
C LEU A 259 -18.52 24.09 -4.87
N PHE A 260 -19.20 23.99 -6.01
CA PHE A 260 -18.78 24.59 -7.28
C PHE A 260 -19.28 26.02 -7.49
N GLN A 261 -20.10 26.53 -6.57
CA GLN A 261 -20.55 27.93 -6.56
C GLN A 261 -19.65 28.83 -5.71
N SER A 262 -18.73 28.23 -4.96
CA SER A 262 -17.85 28.95 -4.05
C SER A 262 -16.54 29.40 -4.71
N ASP A 263 -16.00 30.52 -4.22
CA ASP A 263 -14.64 31.00 -4.53
C ASP A 263 -13.50 30.04 -4.07
N LEU A 264 -13.84 28.92 -3.44
CA LEU A 264 -12.84 27.99 -2.92
C LEU A 264 -12.09 27.32 -4.06
N PHE A 265 -12.71 27.06 -5.21
CA PHE A 265 -12.07 26.42 -6.36
C PHE A 265 -11.85 27.42 -7.50
N ASP A 266 -10.81 27.20 -8.31
CA ASP A 266 -10.60 28.01 -9.51
C ASP A 266 -11.54 27.58 -10.65
N GLU A 267 -11.85 28.53 -11.55
CA GLU A 267 -12.78 28.29 -12.67
C GLU A 267 -12.33 27.13 -13.56
N LEU A 268 -11.02 27.02 -13.82
CA LEU A 268 -10.43 25.95 -14.63
C LEU A 268 -10.65 24.56 -14.00
N PHE A 269 -10.52 24.44 -12.68
CA PHE A 269 -10.83 23.20 -11.97
C PHE A 269 -12.32 22.89 -12.09
N ILE A 270 -13.19 23.86 -11.84
CA ILE A 270 -14.64 23.66 -11.88
C ILE A 270 -15.04 23.18 -13.28
N GLU A 271 -14.55 23.82 -14.34
CA GLU A 271 -14.83 23.44 -15.73
C GLU A 271 -14.41 21.99 -16.01
N LYS A 272 -13.16 21.64 -15.70
CA LYS A 272 -12.65 20.27 -15.91
C LYS A 272 -13.34 19.23 -15.04
N PHE A 273 -13.70 19.58 -13.81
CA PHE A 273 -14.37 18.67 -12.90
C PHE A 273 -15.78 18.39 -13.40
N THR A 274 -16.53 19.42 -13.77
CA THR A 274 -17.86 19.32 -14.37
C THR A 274 -17.83 18.54 -15.68
N GLU A 275 -16.84 18.77 -16.55
CA GLU A 275 -16.68 17.99 -17.79
C GLU A 275 -16.49 16.49 -17.51
N ASN A 276 -15.72 16.14 -16.47
CA ASN A 276 -15.55 14.74 -16.08
C ASN A 276 -16.79 14.16 -15.43
N LEU A 277 -17.55 14.94 -14.66
CA LEU A 277 -18.81 14.50 -14.09
C LEU A 277 -19.86 14.24 -15.18
N GLU A 278 -20.00 15.12 -16.17
CA GLU A 278 -20.98 14.93 -17.25
C GLU A 278 -20.73 13.64 -18.04
N LYS A 279 -19.46 13.22 -18.19
CA LYS A 279 -19.10 11.90 -18.77
C LYS A 279 -19.58 10.72 -17.92
N MET A 280 -19.85 10.94 -16.64
CA MET A 280 -20.29 9.94 -15.65
C MET A 280 -21.79 10.02 -15.35
N LYS A 281 -22.55 10.87 -16.05
CA LYS A 281 -23.98 11.04 -15.84
C LYS A 281 -24.70 9.69 -15.93
N PRO A 282 -25.62 9.36 -15.01
CA PRO A 282 -26.38 8.12 -15.07
C PRO A 282 -27.22 8.08 -16.35
N VAL A 283 -26.75 7.34 -17.36
CA VAL A 283 -27.51 7.10 -18.58
C VAL A 283 -28.67 6.16 -18.24
N ILE A 284 -29.90 6.66 -18.37
CA ILE A 284 -31.10 5.80 -18.37
C ILE A 284 -31.04 4.91 -19.63
N LYS A 285 -30.53 3.69 -19.44
CA LYS A 285 -30.37 2.53 -20.34
C LYS A 285 -30.65 2.73 -21.85
N SER A 286 -29.63 2.52 -22.69
CA SER A 286 -29.58 1.39 -23.63
C SER A 286 -28.22 1.25 -24.34
N LYS A 287 -27.82 -0.01 -24.53
CA LYS A 287 -26.73 -0.53 -25.39
C LYS A 287 -25.27 -0.24 -25.03
N ILE A 288 -24.54 -1.36 -24.97
CA ILE A 288 -23.11 -1.56 -24.87
C ILE A 288 -22.38 -0.71 -25.93
N GLY A 289 -21.52 0.20 -25.46
CA GLY A 289 -20.52 0.89 -26.28
C GLY A 289 -19.13 0.56 -25.75
N LEU A 290 -18.34 -0.15 -26.57
CA LEU A 290 -16.90 -0.33 -26.36
C LEU A 290 -16.20 1.01 -26.59
N GLU A 291 -15.74 1.66 -25.52
CA GLU A 291 -14.84 2.81 -25.64
C GLU A 291 -13.43 2.34 -26.02
N LYS A 292 -12.88 2.97 -27.06
CA LYS A 292 -11.51 2.74 -27.54
C LYS A 292 -10.53 3.42 -26.60
N ASN A 293 -9.72 2.62 -25.91
CA ASN A 293 -8.61 3.13 -25.09
C ASN A 293 -7.59 3.88 -25.96
N GLN A 294 -7.32 5.14 -25.59
CA GLN A 294 -6.25 5.95 -26.14
C GLN A 294 -4.89 5.35 -25.74
N GLN A 295 -4.06 5.08 -26.75
CA GLN A 295 -2.67 4.65 -26.57
C GLN A 295 -1.84 5.82 -26.05
N PHE A 296 -1.35 5.71 -24.83
CA PHE A 296 -0.21 6.49 -24.37
C PHE A 296 1.09 5.79 -24.82
N THR A 297 1.86 6.46 -25.66
CA THR A 297 3.27 6.14 -25.88
C THR A 297 4.12 6.97 -24.92
N MET A 298 5.30 6.45 -24.53
CA MET A 298 6.53 7.12 -24.03
C MET A 298 7.23 6.26 -22.95
N PRO A 299 8.46 6.59 -22.52
CA PRO A 299 9.75 6.41 -23.20
C PRO A 299 10.49 5.15 -22.70
N ARG A 300 11.26 4.54 -23.60
CA ARG A 300 12.10 3.36 -23.33
C ARG A 300 13.09 3.63 -22.20
N ARG A 301 13.02 2.85 -21.11
CA ARG A 301 14.16 2.64 -20.21
C ARG A 301 14.61 1.18 -20.25
N VAL A 302 15.92 1.07 -20.43
CA VAL A 302 16.70 -0.08 -20.81
C VAL A 302 16.77 -1.07 -19.65
N GLY A 303 16.45 -2.34 -19.93
CA GLY A 303 16.55 -3.43 -18.96
C GLY A 303 15.83 -4.74 -19.35
N ILE A 304 14.90 -4.70 -20.30
CA ILE A 304 14.15 -5.89 -20.79
C ILE A 304 14.34 -6.07 -22.32
N GLN A 305 15.26 -5.30 -22.92
CA GLN A 305 15.39 -5.16 -24.37
C GLN A 305 16.03 -6.37 -25.09
N SER A 306 16.52 -7.38 -24.37
CA SER A 306 17.21 -8.53 -24.97
C SER A 306 16.33 -9.77 -25.18
N LEU A 307 15.02 -9.73 -24.91
CA LEU A 307 14.20 -10.96 -24.93
C LEU A 307 13.07 -11.05 -25.96
N ILE A 308 12.83 -10.05 -26.82
CA ILE A 308 11.77 -10.17 -27.84
C ILE A 308 12.20 -9.58 -29.18
N GLN A 309 13.03 -10.34 -29.90
CA GLN A 309 13.01 -10.42 -31.36
C GLN A 309 12.87 -11.89 -31.75
N ILE A 310 11.72 -12.47 -31.43
CA ILE A 310 11.27 -13.67 -32.13
C ILE A 310 10.21 -13.16 -33.09
N GLU A 311 10.60 -12.96 -34.36
CA GLU A 311 9.63 -12.76 -35.44
C GLU A 311 8.72 -13.99 -35.46
N LEU A 312 7.43 -13.76 -35.18
CA LEU A 312 6.37 -14.72 -35.41
C LEU A 312 6.18 -14.87 -36.92
N LYS A 313 7.07 -15.63 -37.57
CA LYS A 313 6.80 -16.16 -38.91
C LYS A 313 5.85 -17.34 -38.74
N ASP A 314 4.79 -17.33 -39.53
CA ASP A 314 3.81 -18.39 -39.74
C ASP A 314 2.77 -18.62 -38.63
N VAL A 315 1.86 -17.66 -38.46
CA VAL A 315 0.57 -17.91 -37.77
C VAL A 315 -0.64 -17.69 -38.72
N ASP A 316 -0.39 -17.66 -40.02
CA ASP A 316 -1.43 -17.59 -41.06
C ASP A 316 -2.09 -18.96 -41.28
N LYS A 317 -3.08 -19.30 -40.43
CA LYS A 317 -4.24 -20.20 -40.64
C LYS A 317 -4.59 -20.93 -39.34
N ILE A 318 -5.62 -20.48 -38.64
CA ILE A 318 -6.01 -21.14 -37.39
C ILE A 318 -7.51 -21.40 -37.36
N LYS A 319 -7.87 -22.68 -37.55
CA LYS A 319 -9.06 -23.27 -36.93
C LYS A 319 -8.72 -24.08 -35.66
N GLU A 320 -7.45 -24.29 -35.34
CA GLU A 320 -7.01 -25.03 -34.14
C GLU A 320 -5.69 -24.47 -33.58
N LEU A 321 -5.74 -23.40 -32.77
CA LEU A 321 -4.53 -22.88 -32.11
C LEU A 321 -4.11 -23.86 -31.02
N THR A 322 -2.90 -24.39 -31.12
CA THR A 322 -2.35 -25.28 -30.11
C THR A 322 -1.29 -24.55 -29.29
N LEU A 323 -1.68 -23.99 -28.14
CA LEU A 323 -0.81 -23.12 -27.33
C LEU A 323 0.56 -23.72 -26.99
N TYR A 324 0.64 -25.05 -26.80
CA TYR A 324 1.90 -25.74 -26.46
C TYR A 324 2.89 -25.88 -27.64
N GLU A 325 2.51 -25.39 -28.82
CA GLU A 325 3.39 -25.24 -29.99
C GLU A 325 4.02 -23.85 -30.06
N ILE A 326 3.41 -22.86 -29.40
CA ILE A 326 3.98 -21.52 -29.25
C ILE A 326 5.07 -21.55 -28.16
N HIS A 327 6.08 -20.69 -28.29
CA HIS A 327 7.12 -20.57 -27.27
C HIS A 327 6.52 -20.12 -25.92
N HIS A 328 6.88 -20.82 -24.84
CA HIS A 328 6.29 -20.62 -23.50
C HIS A 328 6.35 -19.17 -23.00
N LYS A 329 7.46 -18.45 -23.23
CA LYS A 329 7.61 -17.01 -22.93
C LYS A 329 6.57 -16.13 -23.63
N ILE A 330 6.25 -16.43 -24.89
CA ILE A 330 5.25 -15.66 -25.64
C ILE A 330 3.88 -15.89 -25.03
N VAL A 331 3.55 -17.16 -24.71
CA VAL A 331 2.28 -17.50 -24.07
C VAL A 331 2.14 -16.84 -22.70
N ALA A 332 3.19 -16.86 -21.87
CA ALA A 332 3.19 -16.18 -20.57
C ALA A 332 2.94 -14.67 -20.70
N ALA A 333 3.62 -13.99 -21.64
CA ALA A 333 3.40 -12.56 -21.89
C ALA A 333 1.95 -12.27 -22.35
N GLN A 334 1.38 -13.12 -23.21
CA GLN A 334 0.00 -12.96 -23.66
C GLN A 334 -1.03 -13.26 -22.56
N LEU A 335 -0.76 -14.22 -21.68
CA LEU A 335 -1.60 -14.49 -20.51
C LEU A 335 -1.60 -13.32 -19.52
N MET A 336 -0.44 -12.70 -19.28
CA MET A 336 -0.36 -11.50 -18.43
C MET A 336 -1.15 -10.33 -19.01
N ILE A 337 -1.10 -10.11 -20.33
CA ILE A 337 -1.95 -9.11 -20.98
C ILE A 337 -3.43 -9.44 -20.76
N TYR A 338 -3.80 -10.70 -20.97
CA TYR A 338 -5.19 -11.16 -20.82
C TYR A 338 -5.70 -10.96 -19.39
N ASP A 339 -4.88 -11.28 -18.37
CA ASP A 339 -5.21 -11.08 -16.97
C ASP A 339 -5.34 -9.59 -16.63
N HIS A 340 -4.34 -8.78 -16.99
CA HIS A 340 -4.34 -7.35 -16.72
C HIS A 340 -5.52 -6.62 -17.37
N GLU A 341 -5.84 -6.92 -18.64
CA GLU A 341 -7.00 -6.32 -19.31
C GLU A 341 -8.32 -6.78 -18.69
N ALA A 342 -8.39 -7.99 -18.13
CA ALA A 342 -9.53 -8.42 -17.34
C ALA A 342 -9.63 -7.64 -16.01
N LEU A 343 -8.52 -7.48 -15.29
CA LEU A 343 -8.46 -6.74 -14.01
C LEU A 343 -8.83 -5.26 -14.18
N LYS A 344 -8.46 -4.65 -15.31
CA LYS A 344 -8.87 -3.29 -15.70
C LYS A 344 -10.38 -3.09 -15.79
N THR A 345 -11.17 -4.15 -15.93
CA THR A 345 -12.63 -4.04 -15.94
C THR A 345 -13.26 -4.06 -14.54
N VAL A 346 -12.50 -4.42 -13.50
CA VAL A 346 -13.01 -4.50 -12.12
C VAL A 346 -13.19 -3.11 -11.54
N TYR A 347 -14.35 -2.85 -10.97
CA TYR A 347 -14.64 -1.62 -10.24
C TYR A 347 -13.88 -1.57 -8.93
N CYS A 348 -13.30 -0.42 -8.58
CA CYS A 348 -12.51 -0.29 -7.36
C CYS A 348 -13.39 -0.46 -6.11
N SER A 349 -14.66 -0.05 -6.20
CA SER A 349 -15.69 -0.29 -5.21
C SER A 349 -15.87 -1.77 -4.86
N GLU A 350 -15.72 -2.64 -5.84
CA GLU A 350 -15.88 -4.09 -5.69
C GLU A 350 -14.71 -4.75 -4.94
N PHE A 351 -13.59 -4.05 -4.73
CA PHE A 351 -12.49 -4.59 -3.93
C PHE A 351 -12.76 -4.58 -2.43
N TYR A 352 -13.63 -3.71 -1.90
CA TYR A 352 -13.85 -3.59 -0.45
C TYR A 352 -15.28 -3.87 0.00
N THR A 353 -16.25 -3.83 -0.92
CA THR A 353 -17.64 -4.21 -0.62
C THR A 353 -17.80 -5.72 -0.53
N THR A 354 -18.63 -6.17 0.41
CA THR A 354 -19.10 -7.57 0.50
C THR A 354 -20.37 -7.81 -0.33
N LYS A 355 -20.90 -6.76 -0.98
CA LYS A 355 -22.15 -6.77 -1.75
C LYS A 355 -21.88 -6.34 -3.20
N ASN A 356 -22.56 -6.96 -4.17
CA ASN A 356 -22.49 -6.61 -5.60
C ASN A 356 -21.07 -6.70 -6.21
N PHE A 357 -20.54 -7.91 -6.34
CA PHE A 357 -19.22 -8.20 -6.91
C PHE A 357 -19.29 -8.58 -8.41
N ARG A 358 -20.13 -7.91 -9.21
CA ARG A 358 -20.40 -8.33 -10.59
C ARG A 358 -19.16 -8.24 -11.48
N THR A 359 -18.45 -7.12 -11.48
CA THR A 359 -17.26 -6.93 -12.34
C THR A 359 -16.09 -7.77 -11.83
N LEU A 360 -15.93 -7.90 -10.52
CA LEU A 360 -14.97 -8.79 -9.89
C LEU A 360 -15.27 -10.27 -10.22
N GLN A 361 -16.53 -10.69 -10.17
CA GLN A 361 -16.94 -12.04 -10.57
C GLN A 361 -16.67 -12.29 -12.05
N ASN A 362 -16.96 -11.32 -12.91
CA ASN A 362 -16.67 -11.42 -14.34
C ASN A 362 -15.16 -11.59 -14.57
N TYR A 363 -14.33 -10.82 -13.86
CA TYR A 363 -12.88 -10.99 -13.87
C TYR A 363 -12.47 -12.39 -13.42
N ILE A 364 -12.90 -12.83 -12.23
CA ILE A 364 -12.59 -14.16 -11.68
C ILE A 364 -13.00 -15.25 -12.68
N ASN A 365 -14.21 -15.19 -13.22
CA ASN A 365 -14.72 -16.15 -14.20
C ASN A 365 -13.89 -16.12 -15.50
N LYS A 366 -13.42 -14.95 -15.92
CA LYS A 366 -12.62 -14.78 -17.13
C LYS A 366 -11.22 -15.39 -16.97
N VAL A 367 -10.55 -15.16 -15.84
CA VAL A 367 -9.21 -15.70 -15.58
C VAL A 367 -9.26 -17.20 -15.22
N LYS A 368 -10.32 -17.67 -14.55
CA LYS A 368 -10.52 -19.09 -14.21
C LYS A 368 -10.52 -20.01 -15.43
N LYS A 369 -10.83 -19.49 -16.62
CA LYS A 369 -10.74 -20.25 -17.88
C LYS A 369 -9.34 -20.80 -18.16
N ILE A 370 -8.30 -20.17 -17.60
CA ILE A 370 -6.92 -20.65 -17.73
C ILE A 370 -6.72 -21.98 -16.99
N GLU A 371 -7.45 -22.21 -15.88
CA GLU A 371 -7.48 -23.51 -15.21
C GLU A 371 -8.06 -24.58 -16.15
N SER A 372 -9.24 -24.30 -16.73
CA SER A 372 -9.91 -25.21 -17.66
C SER A 372 -9.05 -25.51 -18.90
N LEU A 373 -8.40 -24.50 -19.47
CA LEU A 373 -7.46 -24.63 -20.59
C LEU A 373 -6.28 -25.53 -20.23
N THR A 374 -5.66 -25.32 -19.06
CA THR A 374 -4.53 -26.11 -18.57
C THR A 374 -4.95 -27.57 -18.39
N VAL A 375 -6.05 -27.81 -17.67
CA VAL A 375 -6.57 -29.14 -17.41
C VAL A 375 -6.96 -29.85 -18.71
N ARG A 376 -7.64 -29.18 -19.64
CA ARG A 376 -8.05 -29.77 -20.92
C ARG A 376 -6.84 -30.15 -21.78
N SER A 377 -5.84 -29.27 -21.86
CA SER A 377 -4.62 -29.52 -22.65
C SER A 377 -3.88 -30.75 -22.14
N VAL A 378 -3.77 -30.89 -20.82
CA VAL A 378 -3.14 -32.04 -20.19
C VAL A 378 -4.01 -33.30 -20.32
N LYS A 379 -5.35 -33.20 -20.21
CA LYS A 379 -6.29 -34.33 -20.37
C LYS A 379 -6.28 -34.94 -21.75
N ASN A 380 -6.38 -34.09 -22.78
CA ASN A 380 -6.51 -34.53 -24.17
C ASN A 380 -5.19 -35.11 -24.70
N THR A 381 -4.07 -34.72 -24.10
CA THR A 381 -2.75 -35.22 -24.50
C THR A 381 -1.85 -35.25 -23.26
N PRO A 382 -1.89 -36.32 -22.43
CA PRO A 382 -1.12 -36.42 -21.19
C PRO A 382 0.35 -36.74 -21.46
N LYS A 383 0.99 -35.97 -22.34
CA LYS A 383 2.39 -36.09 -22.73
C LYS A 383 3.23 -35.21 -21.81
N ARG A 384 4.40 -35.71 -21.41
CA ARG A 384 5.46 -34.96 -20.74
C ARG A 384 5.71 -33.56 -21.33
N LYS A 385 5.63 -33.41 -22.66
CA LYS A 385 5.83 -32.13 -23.37
C LYS A 385 4.86 -31.05 -22.87
N ILE A 386 3.59 -31.39 -22.64
CA ILE A 386 2.54 -30.43 -22.27
C ILE A 386 2.68 -30.03 -20.79
N PHE A 387 2.93 -30.99 -19.89
CA PHE A 387 3.28 -30.66 -18.50
C PHE A 387 4.48 -29.74 -18.44
N SER A 388 5.56 -30.10 -19.14
CA SER A 388 6.77 -29.28 -19.15
C SER A 388 6.56 -27.92 -19.79
N PHE A 389 5.60 -27.78 -20.71
CA PHE A 389 5.23 -26.50 -21.29
C PHE A 389 4.54 -25.61 -20.26
N PHE A 390 3.48 -26.08 -19.60
CA PHE A 390 2.75 -25.28 -18.61
C PHE A 390 3.58 -24.94 -17.37
N ILE A 391 4.46 -25.84 -16.91
CA ILE A 391 5.40 -25.52 -15.83
C ILE A 391 6.32 -24.35 -16.24
N LYS A 392 6.82 -24.36 -17.47
CA LYS A 392 7.66 -23.26 -17.96
C LYS A 392 6.87 -21.96 -18.13
N VAL A 393 5.62 -22.04 -18.61
CA VAL A 393 4.72 -20.86 -18.70
C VAL A 393 4.48 -20.27 -17.31
N ALA A 394 4.19 -21.09 -16.29
CA ALA A 394 3.99 -20.61 -14.92
C ALA A 394 5.24 -19.92 -14.34
N VAL A 395 6.42 -20.50 -14.56
CA VAL A 395 7.69 -19.86 -14.17
C VAL A 395 7.87 -18.51 -14.87
N ASP A 396 7.66 -18.44 -16.19
CA ASP A 396 7.78 -17.18 -16.91
C ASP A 396 6.73 -16.14 -16.47
N CYS A 397 5.52 -16.58 -16.09
CA CYS A 397 4.50 -15.69 -15.52
C CYS A 397 4.99 -15.05 -14.23
N VAL A 398 5.62 -15.84 -13.33
CA VAL A 398 6.28 -15.30 -12.12
C VAL A 398 7.41 -14.33 -12.49
N GLU A 399 8.27 -14.69 -13.46
CA GLU A 399 9.35 -13.81 -13.93
C GLU A 399 8.83 -12.48 -14.53
N TYR A 400 7.62 -12.48 -15.09
CA TYR A 400 6.97 -11.29 -15.63
C TYR A 400 6.12 -10.52 -14.60
N GLY A 401 5.97 -11.05 -13.39
CA GLY A 401 5.20 -10.45 -12.31
C GLY A 401 3.72 -10.85 -12.27
N ASP A 402 3.27 -11.81 -13.08
CA ASP A 402 1.92 -12.34 -13.04
C ASP A 402 1.83 -13.60 -12.14
N TYR A 403 1.57 -13.37 -10.87
CA TYR A 403 1.42 -14.45 -9.89
C TYR A 403 0.05 -15.11 -9.96
N ASN A 404 -0.96 -14.41 -10.48
CA ASN A 404 -2.33 -14.89 -10.53
C ASN A 404 -2.47 -16.03 -11.56
N ILE A 405 -2.00 -15.81 -12.80
CA ILE A 405 -1.97 -16.83 -13.83
C ILE A 405 -1.00 -17.97 -13.46
N ALA A 406 0.19 -17.63 -12.93
CA ALA A 406 1.14 -18.63 -12.48
C ALA A 406 0.51 -19.59 -11.46
N TYR A 407 -0.22 -19.04 -10.49
CA TYR A 407 -0.93 -19.82 -9.48
C TYR A 407 -2.06 -20.67 -10.07
N MET A 408 -2.84 -20.14 -11.02
CA MET A 408 -3.90 -20.91 -11.68
C MET A 408 -3.38 -22.11 -12.47
N ILE A 409 -2.24 -21.94 -13.16
CA ILE A 409 -1.57 -23.04 -13.86
C ILE A 409 -1.05 -24.05 -12.84
N PHE A 410 -0.37 -23.57 -11.78
CA PHE A 410 0.16 -24.41 -10.72
C PHE A 410 -0.92 -25.24 -10.01
N SER A 411 -2.02 -24.61 -9.58
CA SER A 411 -3.14 -25.27 -8.89
C SER A 411 -3.76 -26.36 -9.76
N SER A 412 -3.96 -26.06 -11.05
CA SER A 412 -4.50 -27.00 -12.05
C SER A 412 -3.61 -28.22 -12.26
N LEU A 413 -2.29 -28.00 -12.35
CA LEU A 413 -1.32 -29.08 -12.50
C LEU A 413 -1.22 -29.94 -11.24
N THR A 414 -1.31 -29.35 -10.04
CA THR A 414 -1.31 -30.08 -8.76
C THR A 414 -2.52 -31.01 -8.62
N GLN A 415 -3.72 -30.52 -8.96
CA GLN A 415 -4.93 -31.35 -8.96
C GLN A 415 -4.78 -32.52 -9.94
N TYR A 416 -4.17 -32.27 -11.10
CA TYR A 416 -4.06 -33.28 -12.15
C TYR A 416 -2.93 -34.29 -11.92
N SER A 417 -1.78 -33.88 -11.39
CA SER A 417 -0.63 -34.75 -11.12
C SER A 417 -1.00 -35.87 -10.15
N THR A 418 -1.87 -35.58 -9.19
CA THR A 418 -2.46 -36.56 -8.25
C THR A 418 -3.34 -37.59 -8.97
N SER A 419 -4.07 -37.18 -10.01
CA SER A 419 -5.01 -38.04 -10.74
C SER A 419 -4.38 -38.89 -11.86
N LYS A 420 -3.27 -38.44 -12.46
CA LYS A 420 -2.58 -39.15 -13.57
C LYS A 420 -1.04 -39.03 -13.47
N PRO A 421 -0.37 -39.94 -12.75
CA PRO A 421 1.06 -39.83 -12.47
C PRO A 421 1.99 -40.10 -13.66
N GLN A 422 1.51 -40.72 -14.75
CA GLN A 422 2.35 -41.14 -15.88
C GLN A 422 3.13 -39.99 -16.53
N GLY A 423 2.46 -38.86 -16.82
CA GLY A 423 3.13 -37.67 -17.37
C GLY A 423 4.12 -37.01 -16.41
N TRP A 424 3.98 -37.27 -15.10
CA TRP A 424 4.80 -36.74 -14.02
C TRP A 424 6.11 -37.52 -13.86
N ILE A 425 6.01 -38.85 -13.90
CA ILE A 425 7.14 -39.78 -13.70
C ILE A 425 8.24 -39.51 -14.74
N GLU A 426 7.84 -39.37 -16.00
CA GLU A 426 8.74 -39.21 -17.15
C GLU A 426 9.39 -37.82 -17.27
N MET A 427 9.06 -36.86 -16.40
CA MET A 427 9.57 -35.49 -16.51
C MET A 427 11.08 -35.37 -16.36
N LYS A 428 11.66 -34.42 -17.10
CA LYS A 428 13.08 -34.07 -17.10
C LYS A 428 13.45 -33.46 -15.74
N ARG A 429 14.64 -33.74 -15.20
CA ARG A 429 15.11 -33.19 -13.91
C ARG A 429 15.04 -31.66 -13.87
N SER A 430 15.41 -30.99 -14.95
CA SER A 430 15.31 -29.53 -15.07
C SER A 430 13.88 -29.00 -14.89
N THR A 431 12.88 -29.71 -15.43
CA THR A 431 11.47 -29.34 -15.28
C THR A 431 10.95 -29.64 -13.87
N LYS A 432 11.39 -30.76 -13.27
CA LYS A 432 11.08 -31.10 -11.88
C LYS A 432 11.62 -30.03 -10.90
N ASN A 433 12.83 -29.51 -11.14
CA ASN A 433 13.38 -28.43 -10.31
C ASN A 433 12.51 -27.15 -10.37
N LYS A 434 12.13 -26.72 -11.58
CA LYS A 434 11.22 -25.58 -11.77
C LYS A 434 9.87 -25.78 -11.07
N TRP A 435 9.36 -27.02 -11.10
CA TRP A 435 8.15 -27.34 -10.35
C TRP A 435 8.34 -27.20 -8.84
N ASN A 436 9.43 -27.73 -8.29
CA ASN A 436 9.71 -27.63 -6.86
C ASN A 436 9.85 -26.16 -6.42
N GLU A 437 10.40 -25.29 -7.28
CA GLU A 437 10.44 -23.84 -7.05
C GLU A 437 9.02 -23.25 -6.95
N LEU A 438 8.11 -23.63 -7.86
CA LEU A 438 6.70 -23.22 -7.79
C LEU A 438 5.99 -23.77 -6.54
N GLU A 439 6.25 -25.02 -6.13
CA GLU A 439 5.69 -25.59 -4.90
C GLU A 439 6.14 -24.84 -3.65
N GLN A 440 7.43 -24.47 -3.60
CA GLN A 440 7.96 -23.66 -2.50
C GLN A 440 7.36 -22.26 -2.49
N LEU A 441 7.25 -21.62 -3.66
CA LEU A 441 6.69 -20.28 -3.81
C LEU A 441 5.22 -20.23 -3.37
N PHE A 442 4.40 -21.15 -3.88
CA PHE A 442 2.95 -21.19 -3.64
C PHE A 442 2.53 -22.06 -2.45
N SER A 443 3.48 -22.46 -1.61
CA SER A 443 3.18 -23.16 -0.37
C SER A 443 2.20 -22.36 0.50
N ILE A 444 1.20 -23.03 1.06
CA ILE A 444 0.25 -22.44 2.02
C ILE A 444 0.87 -22.22 3.40
N SER A 445 2.05 -22.78 3.66
CA SER A 445 2.78 -22.66 4.92
C SER A 445 3.00 -21.21 5.32
N GLY A 446 2.74 -20.91 6.59
CA GLY A 446 2.89 -19.55 7.12
C GLY A 446 1.98 -18.51 6.46
N ASN A 447 0.77 -18.90 6.03
CA ASN A 447 -0.19 -18.01 5.35
C ASN A 447 0.38 -17.42 4.04
N ASN A 448 0.88 -18.31 3.17
CA ASN A 448 1.51 -18.00 1.89
C ASN A 448 2.69 -17.03 2.00
N LYS A 449 3.54 -17.21 3.03
CA LYS A 449 4.66 -16.32 3.35
C LYS A 449 5.63 -16.16 2.17
N ASN A 450 5.97 -17.26 1.49
CA ASN A 450 6.96 -17.24 0.41
C ASN A 450 6.48 -16.39 -0.76
N TYR A 451 5.27 -16.64 -1.26
CA TYR A 451 4.61 -15.81 -2.25
C TYR A 451 4.55 -14.33 -1.82
N LYS A 452 4.11 -14.02 -0.61
CA LYS A 452 3.99 -12.62 -0.15
C LYS A 452 5.34 -11.90 -0.17
N LEU A 453 6.41 -12.55 0.29
CA LEU A 453 7.77 -12.00 0.28
C LEU A 453 8.34 -11.83 -1.13
N ASP A 454 8.07 -12.79 -2.01
CA ASP A 454 8.51 -12.72 -3.41
C ASP A 454 7.77 -11.62 -4.18
N PHE A 455 6.44 -11.58 -4.04
CA PHE A 455 5.59 -10.54 -4.62
C PHE A 455 5.98 -9.14 -4.14
N GLU A 456 6.29 -8.96 -2.85
CA GLU A 456 6.73 -7.67 -2.30
C GLU A 456 8.01 -7.17 -2.98
N LYS A 457 8.99 -8.07 -3.17
CA LYS A 457 10.28 -7.76 -3.80
C LYS A 457 10.21 -7.58 -5.32
N HIS A 458 9.23 -8.19 -5.98
CA HIS A 458 9.09 -8.10 -7.43
C HIS A 458 8.84 -6.65 -7.88
N PRO A 459 9.53 -6.14 -8.91
CA PRO A 459 9.27 -4.80 -9.45
C PRO A 459 7.90 -4.74 -10.14
N SER A 460 7.33 -3.54 -10.28
CA SER A 460 6.15 -3.34 -11.12
C SER A 460 6.52 -3.38 -12.62
N PRO A 461 5.63 -3.82 -13.52
CA PRO A 461 4.26 -4.28 -13.27
C PRO A 461 4.21 -5.67 -12.60
N LYS A 462 3.23 -5.87 -11.72
CA LYS A 462 2.94 -7.16 -11.08
C LYS A 462 1.47 -7.31 -10.74
N ILE A 463 0.93 -8.52 -10.93
CA ILE A 463 -0.47 -8.89 -10.68
C ILE A 463 -0.48 -9.93 -9.55
N PRO A 464 -1.13 -9.62 -8.41
CA PRO A 464 -1.17 -10.54 -7.29
C PRO A 464 -2.21 -11.63 -7.51
N ILE A 465 -2.06 -12.77 -6.80
CA ILE A 465 -3.10 -13.80 -6.69
C ILE A 465 -4.35 -13.17 -6.08
N THR A 466 -5.31 -12.79 -6.92
CA THR A 466 -6.38 -11.88 -6.51
C THR A 466 -7.30 -12.54 -5.48
N ALA A 467 -7.62 -13.83 -5.68
CA ALA A 467 -8.46 -14.60 -4.78
C ALA A 467 -7.91 -14.66 -3.34
N LEU A 468 -6.58 -14.77 -3.19
CA LEU A 468 -5.92 -14.79 -1.88
C LEU A 468 -6.15 -13.47 -1.14
N TRP A 469 -5.92 -12.34 -1.82
CA TRP A 469 -6.06 -11.03 -1.21
C TRP A 469 -7.52 -10.64 -0.96
N MET A 470 -8.46 -11.06 -1.81
CA MET A 470 -9.89 -10.91 -1.53
C MET A 470 -10.31 -11.70 -0.27
N GLY A 471 -9.75 -12.89 -0.06
CA GLY A 471 -9.94 -13.64 1.18
C GLY A 471 -9.48 -12.88 2.43
N GLU A 472 -8.34 -12.18 2.34
CA GLU A 472 -7.85 -11.33 3.43
C GLU A 472 -8.76 -10.11 3.67
N ILE A 473 -9.29 -9.47 2.60
CA ILE A 473 -10.27 -8.38 2.74
C ILE A 473 -11.53 -8.87 3.45
N ILE A 474 -12.07 -10.04 3.07
CA ILE A 474 -13.24 -10.63 3.75
C ILE A 474 -12.94 -10.82 5.23
N ARG A 475 -11.78 -11.39 5.59
CA ARG A 475 -11.39 -11.60 6.99
C ARG A 475 -11.29 -10.28 7.75
N TYR A 476 -10.67 -9.25 7.17
CA TYR A 476 -10.55 -7.95 7.84
C TYR A 476 -11.86 -7.17 7.88
N SER A 477 -12.78 -7.41 6.94
CA SER A 477 -14.11 -6.79 6.92
C SER A 477 -14.96 -7.18 8.14
N GLN A 478 -14.69 -8.34 8.74
CA GLN A 478 -15.33 -8.83 9.95
C GLN A 478 -14.92 -8.04 11.21
N LEU A 479 -13.79 -7.33 11.18
CA LEU A 479 -13.42 -6.43 12.27
C LEU A 479 -14.39 -5.23 12.29
N PRO A 480 -14.75 -4.70 13.47
CA PRO A 480 -15.57 -3.50 13.52
C PRO A 480 -14.76 -2.30 13.02
N SER A 481 -15.41 -1.40 12.27
CA SER A 481 -14.76 -0.17 11.79
C SER A 481 -14.51 0.82 12.93
N PHE A 482 -15.30 0.75 13.99
CA PHE A 482 -15.16 1.56 15.20
C PHE A 482 -15.11 0.66 16.43
N TYR A 483 -14.32 1.02 17.43
CA TYR A 483 -14.34 0.39 18.74
C TYR A 483 -15.58 0.83 19.53
N GLU A 484 -15.83 0.20 20.68
CA GLU A 484 -16.98 0.51 21.55
C GLU A 484 -16.99 1.96 22.05
N ASP A 485 -15.81 2.57 22.18
CA ASP A 485 -15.63 3.97 22.55
C ASP A 485 -15.86 4.97 21.39
N GLY A 486 -16.22 4.47 20.20
CA GLY A 486 -16.41 5.26 18.99
C GLY A 486 -15.13 5.62 18.24
N SER A 487 -13.96 5.22 18.73
CA SER A 487 -12.69 5.46 18.03
C SER A 487 -12.55 4.57 16.79
N LEU A 488 -11.93 5.10 15.73
CA LEU A 488 -11.74 4.41 14.46
C LEU A 488 -10.69 3.29 14.61
N ASN A 489 -11.02 2.10 14.11
CA ASN A 489 -10.12 0.95 14.09
C ASN A 489 -9.10 1.08 12.95
N MET A 490 -7.95 1.68 13.24
CA MET A 490 -6.92 1.94 12.24
C MET A 490 -6.25 0.67 11.73
N ILE A 491 -6.27 -0.43 12.50
CA ILE A 491 -5.77 -1.73 12.02
C ILE A 491 -6.60 -2.19 10.82
N LYS A 492 -7.94 -2.14 10.92
CA LYS A 492 -8.84 -2.48 9.80
C LYS A 492 -8.60 -1.55 8.61
N VAL A 493 -8.53 -0.24 8.87
CA VAL A 493 -8.31 0.78 7.84
C VAL A 493 -7.03 0.53 7.06
N TYR A 494 -5.89 0.33 7.73
CA TYR A 494 -4.61 0.04 7.06
C TYR A 494 -4.67 -1.28 6.29
N LYS A 495 -5.13 -2.36 6.92
CA LYS A 495 -5.12 -3.68 6.27
C LYS A 495 -5.95 -3.75 5.00
N ILE A 496 -7.13 -3.13 4.98
CA ILE A 496 -7.97 -3.13 3.78
C ILE A 496 -7.42 -2.15 2.73
N SER A 497 -7.04 -0.93 3.14
CA SER A 497 -6.51 0.08 2.20
C SER A 497 -5.18 -0.33 1.55
N ASP A 498 -4.30 -1.04 2.26
CA ASP A 498 -3.06 -1.60 1.71
C ASP A 498 -3.35 -2.58 0.57
N ILE A 499 -4.34 -3.45 0.76
CA ILE A 499 -4.74 -4.43 -0.25
C ILE A 499 -5.41 -3.71 -1.44
N MET A 500 -6.32 -2.77 -1.18
CA MET A 500 -6.94 -1.97 -2.23
C MET A 500 -5.91 -1.20 -3.06
N SER A 501 -4.90 -0.60 -2.40
CA SER A 501 -3.82 0.14 -3.05
C SER A 501 -2.97 -0.77 -3.94
N MET A 502 -2.67 -1.99 -3.48
CA MET A 502 -1.97 -3.00 -4.25
C MET A 502 -2.77 -3.40 -5.51
N LEU A 503 -4.06 -3.69 -5.36
CA LEU A 503 -4.94 -4.08 -6.47
C LEU A 503 -5.13 -2.94 -7.48
N LEU A 504 -5.29 -1.70 -6.99
CA LEU A 504 -5.35 -0.51 -7.83
C LEU A 504 -4.03 -0.29 -8.59
N THR A 505 -2.89 -0.49 -7.93
CA THR A 505 -1.58 -0.40 -8.59
C THR A 505 -1.43 -1.46 -9.67
N ALA A 506 -1.81 -2.71 -9.39
CA ALA A 506 -1.77 -3.81 -10.36
C ALA A 506 -2.67 -3.55 -11.58
N LYS A 507 -3.82 -2.90 -11.36
CA LYS A 507 -4.79 -2.52 -12.40
C LYS A 507 -4.31 -1.37 -13.29
N GLU A 508 -3.66 -0.37 -12.71
CA GLU A 508 -3.34 0.90 -13.39
C GLU A 508 -1.92 0.90 -14.00
N THR A 509 -1.02 0.02 -13.52
CA THR A 509 0.36 -0.01 -14.03
C THR A 509 0.38 -0.55 -15.47
N PRO A 510 0.87 0.21 -16.46
CA PRO A 510 0.91 -0.25 -17.84
C PRO A 510 1.88 -1.43 -18.02
N LEU A 511 1.52 -2.37 -18.89
CA LEU A 511 2.39 -3.48 -19.28
C LEU A 511 3.36 -3.06 -20.39
N VAL A 512 4.50 -3.75 -20.43
CA VAL A 512 5.54 -3.55 -21.46
C VAL A 512 5.31 -4.44 -22.69
N PHE A 513 4.43 -5.45 -22.60
CA PHE A 513 4.19 -6.42 -23.65
C PHE A 513 3.19 -5.93 -24.71
N THR A 514 3.40 -6.36 -25.96
CA THR A 514 2.48 -6.07 -27.07
C THR A 514 1.49 -7.22 -27.26
N PRO A 515 0.18 -6.95 -27.41
CA PRO A 515 -0.81 -8.00 -27.64
C PRO A 515 -0.64 -8.64 -29.02
N ASN A 516 -0.61 -9.97 -29.06
CA ASN A 516 -0.79 -10.74 -30.29
C ASN A 516 -2.29 -10.99 -30.51
N LYS A 517 -2.84 -10.51 -31.63
CA LYS A 517 -4.28 -10.52 -31.89
C LYS A 517 -4.89 -11.93 -31.87
N GLU A 518 -4.23 -12.90 -32.48
CA GLU A 518 -4.74 -14.27 -32.61
C GLU A 518 -4.74 -15.00 -31.28
N ILE A 519 -3.68 -14.85 -30.48
CA ILE A 519 -3.61 -15.46 -29.15
C ILE A 519 -4.64 -14.79 -28.22
N GLN A 520 -4.77 -13.46 -28.25
CA GLN A 520 -5.78 -12.76 -27.43
C GLN A 520 -7.21 -13.11 -27.85
N GLN A 521 -7.47 -13.28 -29.15
CA GLN A 521 -8.76 -13.75 -29.66
C GLN A 521 -9.04 -15.18 -29.18
N TYR A 522 -8.09 -16.10 -29.33
CA TYR A 522 -8.19 -17.47 -28.83
C TYR A 522 -8.51 -17.51 -27.32
N LEU A 523 -7.78 -16.74 -26.51
CA LEU A 523 -8.02 -16.67 -25.05
C LEU A 523 -9.40 -16.10 -24.72
N SER A 524 -9.89 -15.15 -25.52
CA SER A 524 -11.22 -14.55 -25.33
C SER A 524 -12.35 -15.53 -25.69
N GLU A 525 -12.16 -16.31 -26.75
CA GLU A 525 -13.13 -17.30 -27.27
C GLU A 525 -13.24 -18.57 -26.42
N LEU A 526 -12.36 -18.76 -25.43
CA LEU A 526 -12.51 -19.80 -24.39
C LEU A 526 -13.87 -19.76 -23.66
N SER A 527 -14.70 -18.73 -23.86
CA SER A 527 -16.11 -18.66 -23.41
C SER A 527 -17.10 -19.58 -24.11
N GLN A 528 -16.78 -20.14 -25.29
CA GLN A 528 -17.74 -20.91 -26.11
C GLN A 528 -17.60 -22.43 -25.99
N ILE A 529 -16.77 -22.91 -25.06
CA ILE A 529 -16.52 -24.33 -24.80
C ILE A 529 -16.64 -24.59 -23.30
#